data_AF-A0A9Q9BWV9-F1
#
_entry.id   AF-A0A9Q9BWV9-F1
#
_cell.length_a   1.000
_cell.length_b   1.000
_cell.length_c   1.000
_cell.angle_alpha   90.00
_cell.angle_beta   90.00
_cell.angle_gamma   90.00
#
_symmetry.space_group_name_H-M   'P 1'
#
loop_
_entity.id
_entity.type
_entity.pdbx_description
1 polymer ?
#
loop_
_entity_poly.entity_id
_entity_poly.type
_entity_poly.pdbx_seq_one_letter_code
_entity_poly.pdbx_strand_id
1 'polypeptide(L)'
;MNDFIKIPKRLAVAALVIMTVLVLSIIVLYFSAASTVIQNFLAHQGGSVTASTASLKGVLLPLIVMMLFPWALNLLGILYLKRYPVVSAVMFIVAGLMLLFTLIFPVLLITAGTMLVIRHRHYIQHEKYKTHYE
;
A
#
# COMPACT_ATOMS: atom_id res chain seq x y z
N MET A 1 -6.55 -25.32 1.09
CA MET A 1 -6.04 -24.15 0.32
C MET A 1 -6.45 -22.78 0.87
N ASN A 2 -7.67 -22.60 1.44
CA ASN A 2 -8.15 -21.27 1.86
C ASN A 2 -7.40 -20.68 3.08
N ASP A 3 -6.99 -21.49 4.06
CA ASP A 3 -6.34 -20.98 5.29
C ASP A 3 -4.92 -20.45 5.07
N PHE A 4 -4.23 -20.98 4.07
CA PHE A 4 -2.91 -20.53 3.65
C PHE A 4 -2.89 -19.04 3.31
N ILE A 5 -3.90 -18.58 2.57
CA ILE A 5 -3.95 -17.24 1.95
C ILE A 5 -4.55 -16.20 2.91
N LYS A 6 -5.33 -16.63 3.92
CA LYS A 6 -6.11 -15.73 4.79
C LYS A 6 -5.26 -14.66 5.47
N ILE A 7 -4.13 -15.03 6.09
CA ILE A 7 -3.31 -14.07 6.86
C ILE A 7 -2.61 -13.07 5.93
N PRO A 8 -1.86 -13.50 4.88
CA PRO A 8 -1.27 -12.55 3.93
C PRO A 8 -2.29 -11.63 3.28
N LYS A 9 -3.47 -12.16 2.92
CA LYS A 9 -4.56 -11.37 2.36
C LYS A 9 -5.05 -10.30 3.34
N ARG A 10 -5.23 -10.64 4.62
CA ARG A 10 -5.68 -9.68 5.64
C ARG A 10 -4.68 -8.56 5.84
N LEU A 11 -3.38 -8.87 5.87
CA LEU A 11 -2.32 -7.86 5.96
C LEU A 11 -2.31 -6.92 4.76
N ALA A 12 -2.38 -7.48 3.54
CA ALA A 12 -2.44 -6.70 2.31
C ALA A 12 -3.70 -5.81 2.23
N VAL A 13 -4.86 -6.34 2.65
CA VAL A 13 -6.12 -5.59 2.71
C VAL A 13 -6.05 -4.49 3.76
N ALA A 14 -5.51 -4.74 4.95
CA ALA A 14 -5.32 -3.70 5.97
C ALA A 14 -4.42 -2.57 5.44
N ALA A 15 -3.30 -2.93 4.79
CA ALA A 15 -2.42 -1.96 4.14
C ALA A 15 -3.16 -1.17 3.05
N LEU A 16 -4.00 -1.83 2.24
CA LEU A 16 -4.79 -1.18 1.19
C LEU A 16 -5.79 -0.18 1.79
N VAL A 17 -6.51 -0.56 2.85
CA VAL A 17 -7.47 0.33 3.52
C VAL A 17 -6.76 1.56 4.08
N ILE A 18 -5.66 1.37 4.81
CA ILE A 18 -4.88 2.48 5.38
C ILE A 18 -4.34 3.39 4.27
N MET A 19 -3.75 2.82 3.20
CA MET A 19 -3.29 3.61 2.06
C MET A 19 -4.43 4.38 1.39
N THR A 20 -5.61 3.77 1.23
CA THR A 20 -6.76 4.42 0.59
C THR A 20 -7.22 5.62 1.41
N VAL A 21 -7.35 5.47 2.73
CA VAL A 21 -7.69 6.58 3.63
C VAL A 21 -6.67 7.70 3.52
N LEU A 22 -5.38 7.36 3.51
CA LEU A 22 -4.29 8.32 3.44
C LEU A 22 -4.25 9.06 2.10
N VAL A 23 -4.36 8.35 0.98
CA VAL A 23 -4.42 8.94 -0.38
C VAL A 23 -5.64 9.85 -0.51
N LEU A 24 -6.82 9.42 -0.05
CA LEU A 24 -8.03 10.24 -0.08
C LEU A 24 -7.86 11.50 0.78
N SER A 25 -7.25 11.39 1.96
CA SER A 25 -7.00 12.55 2.84
C SER A 25 -6.08 13.57 2.17
N ILE A 26 -5.02 13.11 1.49
CA ILE A 26 -4.09 13.97 0.74
C ILE A 26 -4.80 14.62 -0.45
N ILE A 27 -5.64 13.89 -1.18
CA ILE A 27 -6.43 14.42 -2.30
C ILE A 27 -7.39 15.50 -1.80
N VAL A 28 -8.12 15.23 -0.71
CA VAL A 28 -9.02 16.21 -0.09
C VAL A 28 -8.23 17.45 0.33
N LEU A 29 -7.06 17.29 0.95
CA LEU A 29 -6.20 18.41 1.32
C LEU A 29 -5.74 19.23 0.11
N TYR A 30 -5.36 18.57 -0.99
CA TYR A 30 -4.93 19.22 -2.23
C TYR A 30 -6.03 20.10 -2.84
N PHE A 31 -7.26 19.59 -2.93
CA PHE A 31 -8.39 20.33 -3.48
C PHE A 31 -8.94 21.39 -2.51
N SER A 32 -8.89 21.12 -1.20
CA SER A 32 -9.34 22.07 -0.16
C SER A 32 -8.29 23.12 0.21
N ALA A 33 -7.09 23.10 -0.37
CA ALA A 33 -6.02 24.04 -0.05
C ALA A 33 -6.40 25.53 -0.25
N ALA A 34 -7.42 25.82 -1.07
CA ALA A 34 -7.96 27.17 -1.25
C ALA A 34 -9.12 27.52 -0.29
N SER A 35 -9.53 26.60 0.58
CA SER A 35 -10.59 26.84 1.56
C SER A 35 -10.16 27.86 2.61
N THR A 36 -11.15 28.59 3.15
CA THR A 36 -10.94 29.62 4.18
C THR A 36 -10.25 29.05 5.43
N VAL A 37 -10.58 27.83 5.82
CA VAL A 37 -9.97 27.16 6.99
C VAL A 37 -8.47 26.97 6.78
N ILE A 38 -8.05 26.44 5.64
CA ILE A 38 -6.64 26.18 5.35
C ILE A 38 -5.88 27.48 5.10
N GLN A 39 -6.47 28.44 4.39
CA GLN A 39 -5.85 29.75 4.20
C GLN A 39 -5.65 30.51 5.51
N ASN A 40 -6.61 30.44 6.43
CA ASN A 40 -6.45 31.01 7.76
C ASN A 40 -5.30 30.32 8.51
N PHE A 41 -5.22 28.99 8.48
CA PHE A 41 -4.09 28.26 9.08
C PHE A 41 -2.75 28.69 8.49
N LEU A 42 -2.64 28.80 7.15
CA LEU A 42 -1.43 29.23 6.47
C LEU A 42 -1.07 30.69 6.76
N ALA A 43 -2.06 31.57 6.93
CA ALA A 43 -1.86 32.97 7.28
C ALA A 43 -1.28 33.13 8.70
N HIS A 44 -1.69 32.28 9.64
CA HIS A 44 -1.18 32.29 11.02
C HIS A 44 0.27 31.82 11.14
N GLN A 45 0.78 31.04 10.18
CA GLN A 45 2.17 30.55 10.18
C GLN A 45 3.20 31.63 9.81
N GLY A 46 2.75 32.83 9.40
CA GLY A 46 3.62 33.93 8.97
C GLY A 46 4.18 33.71 7.57
N GLY A 47 3.78 34.56 6.62
CA GLY A 47 4.26 34.51 5.23
C GLY A 47 3.17 34.81 4.20
N SER A 48 3.55 34.79 2.92
CA SER A 48 2.59 34.94 1.82
C SER A 48 1.74 33.68 1.68
N VAL A 49 0.45 33.78 1.99
CA VAL A 49 -0.53 32.68 1.86
C VAL A 49 -0.48 32.07 0.46
N THR A 50 -0.31 32.90 -0.57
CA THR A 50 -0.20 32.46 -1.96
C THR A 50 1.02 31.57 -2.19
N ALA A 51 2.19 31.97 -1.69
CA ALA A 51 3.42 31.18 -1.81
C ALA A 51 3.34 29.87 -1.02
N SER A 52 2.81 29.92 0.20
CA SER A 52 2.62 28.73 1.05
C SER A 52 1.63 27.74 0.43
N THR A 53 0.55 28.23 -0.17
CA THR A 53 -0.45 27.39 -0.86
C THR A 53 0.16 26.73 -2.10
N ALA A 54 0.95 27.47 -2.89
CA ALA A 54 1.63 26.94 -4.06
C ALA A 54 2.66 25.86 -3.67
N SER A 55 3.44 26.09 -2.62
CA SER A 55 4.39 25.12 -2.08
C SER A 55 3.69 23.85 -1.57
N LEU A 56 2.61 23.99 -0.80
CA LEU A 56 1.81 22.87 -0.33
C LEU A 56 1.32 22.01 -1.49
N LYS A 57 0.67 22.61 -2.50
CA LYS A 57 0.22 21.89 -3.70
C LYS A 57 1.37 21.25 -4.48
N GLY A 58 2.51 21.93 -4.55
CA GLY A 58 3.73 21.44 -5.20
C GLY A 58 4.30 20.18 -4.56
N VAL A 59 4.09 19.96 -3.25
CA VAL A 59 4.49 18.73 -2.55
C VAL A 59 3.40 17.66 -2.60
N LEU A 60 2.14 18.04 -2.43
CA LEU A 60 1.03 17.08 -2.37
C LEU A 60 0.81 16.38 -3.72
N LEU A 61 0.95 17.07 -4.85
CA LEU A 61 0.68 16.48 -6.17
C LEU A 61 1.66 15.31 -6.50
N PRO A 62 2.99 15.48 -6.40
CA PRO A 62 3.93 14.37 -6.55
C PRO A 62 3.66 13.23 -5.56
N LEU A 63 3.33 13.56 -4.30
CA LEU A 63 3.04 12.55 -3.27
C LEU A 63 1.83 11.68 -3.64
N ILE A 64 0.75 12.27 -4.17
CA ILE A 64 -0.41 11.53 -4.68
C ILE A 64 0.03 10.55 -5.77
N VAL A 65 0.78 11.05 -6.77
CA VAL A 65 1.23 10.24 -7.90
C VAL A 65 2.13 9.08 -7.44
N MET A 66 3.07 9.34 -6.53
CA MET A 66 3.96 8.33 -5.97
C MET A 66 3.22 7.25 -5.18
N MET A 67 2.08 7.58 -4.54
CA MET A 67 1.29 6.62 -3.78
C MET A 67 0.32 5.80 -4.63
N LEU A 68 -0.16 6.33 -5.77
CA LEU A 68 -1.11 5.61 -6.63
C LEU A 68 -0.53 4.32 -7.20
N PHE A 69 0.76 4.30 -7.55
CA PHE A 69 1.40 3.11 -8.12
C PHE A 69 1.49 1.93 -7.13
N PRO A 70 2.07 2.06 -5.92
CA PRO A 70 2.07 0.97 -4.94
C PRO A 70 0.67 0.61 -4.46
N TRP A 71 -0.27 1.56 -4.43
CA TRP A 71 -1.68 1.27 -4.16
C TRP A 71 -2.28 0.33 -5.21
N ALA A 72 -2.06 0.61 -6.50
CA ALA A 72 -2.53 -0.24 -7.59
C ALA A 72 -1.86 -1.61 -7.58
N LEU A 73 -0.55 -1.69 -7.34
CA LEU A 73 0.17 -2.97 -7.20
C LEU A 73 -0.38 -3.82 -6.05
N ASN A 74 -0.66 -3.21 -4.90
CA ASN A 74 -1.26 -3.93 -3.77
C ASN A 74 -2.67 -4.43 -4.12
N LEU A 75 -3.49 -3.62 -4.77
CA LEU A 75 -4.83 -4.03 -5.23
C LEU A 75 -4.75 -5.22 -6.19
N LEU A 76 -3.90 -5.15 -7.21
CA LEU A 76 -3.69 -6.25 -8.16
C LEU A 76 -3.17 -7.51 -7.45
N GLY A 77 -2.23 -7.36 -6.51
CA GLY A 77 -1.72 -8.46 -5.70
C GLY A 77 -2.85 -9.17 -4.94
N ILE A 78 -3.80 -8.43 -4.36
CA ILE A 78 -4.96 -9.00 -3.67
C ILE A 78 -5.91 -9.72 -4.64
N LEU A 79 -6.17 -9.14 -5.81
CA LEU A 79 -7.10 -9.68 -6.81
C LEU A 79 -6.58 -11.00 -7.42
N TYR A 80 -5.29 -11.06 -7.76
CA TYR A 80 -4.68 -12.25 -8.39
C TYR A 80 -4.22 -13.32 -7.39
N LEU A 81 -4.36 -13.07 -6.08
CA LEU A 81 -3.80 -13.89 -5.00
C LEU A 81 -4.22 -15.37 -5.06
N LYS A 82 -5.45 -15.65 -5.51
CA LYS A 82 -5.95 -17.02 -5.63
C LYS A 82 -5.34 -17.78 -6.81
N ARG A 83 -5.06 -17.09 -7.92
CA ARG A 83 -4.62 -17.71 -9.18
C ARG A 83 -3.09 -17.75 -9.30
N TYR A 84 -2.42 -16.71 -8.82
CA TYR A 84 -0.97 -16.54 -8.93
C TYR A 84 -0.35 -16.06 -7.60
N PRO A 85 -0.29 -16.93 -6.57
CA PRO A 85 0.13 -16.53 -5.22
C PRO A 85 1.57 -15.99 -5.17
N VAL A 86 2.49 -16.52 -5.98
CA VAL A 86 3.88 -16.06 -6.05
C VAL A 86 3.97 -14.68 -6.72
N VAL A 87 3.23 -14.47 -7.80
CA VAL A 87 3.18 -13.17 -8.49
C VAL A 87 2.60 -12.10 -7.56
N SER A 88 1.52 -12.42 -6.86
CA SER A 88 0.95 -11.55 -5.83
C SER A 88 1.93 -11.24 -4.70
N ALA A 89 2.73 -12.22 -4.27
CA ALA A 89 3.76 -12.00 -3.26
C ALA A 89 4.82 -11.00 -3.73
N VAL A 90 5.27 -11.13 -4.98
CA VAL A 90 6.22 -10.17 -5.59
C VAL A 90 5.59 -8.78 -5.67
N MET A 91 4.33 -8.68 -6.11
CA MET A 91 3.60 -7.40 -6.16
C MET A 91 3.52 -6.72 -4.78
N PHE A 92 3.26 -7.48 -3.71
CA PHE A 92 3.28 -6.94 -2.34
C PHE A 92 4.65 -6.47 -1.90
N ILE A 93 5.70 -7.25 -2.16
CA ILE A 93 7.08 -6.86 -1.80
C ILE A 93 7.48 -5.60 -2.54
N VAL A 94 7.26 -5.52 -3.85
CA VAL A 94 7.59 -4.34 -4.67
C VAL A 94 6.80 -3.12 -4.18
N ALA A 95 5.49 -3.26 -3.94
CA ALA A 95 4.68 -2.17 -3.39
C ALA A 95 5.19 -1.70 -2.01
N GLY A 96 5.61 -2.63 -1.14
CA GLY A 96 6.22 -2.32 0.14
C GLY A 96 7.55 -1.59 0.01
N LEU A 97 8.41 -2.00 -0.92
CA LEU A 97 9.70 -1.35 -1.18
C LEU A 97 9.53 0.08 -1.71
N MET A 98 8.51 0.32 -2.54
CA MET A 98 8.21 1.67 -3.04
C MET A 98 7.71 2.60 -1.93
N LEU A 99 7.23 2.04 -0.82
CA LEU A 99 6.70 2.78 0.33
C LEU A 99 7.67 2.82 1.52
N LEU A 100 8.98 2.59 1.31
CA LEU A 100 10.01 2.62 2.38
C LEU A 100 10.13 3.98 3.08
N PHE A 101 9.65 5.06 2.46
CA PHE A 101 9.53 6.37 3.12
C PHE A 101 8.47 6.39 4.24
N THR A 102 7.67 5.32 4.36
CA THR A 102 6.76 5.05 5.49
C THR A 102 7.21 3.77 6.19
N LEU A 103 7.08 3.68 7.51
CA LEU A 103 7.47 2.46 8.23
C LEU A 103 6.37 1.38 8.21
N ILE A 104 5.10 1.78 8.21
CA ILE A 104 3.96 0.87 8.40
C ILE A 104 3.71 0.01 7.15
N PHE A 105 3.72 0.58 5.95
CA PHE A 105 3.39 -0.15 4.73
C PHE A 105 4.42 -1.23 4.34
N PRO A 106 5.74 -0.98 4.40
CA PRO A 106 6.73 -2.01 4.14
C PRO A 106 6.58 -3.21 5.08
N VAL A 107 6.36 -2.96 6.38
CA VAL A 107 6.16 -4.04 7.36
C VAL A 107 4.94 -4.88 6.98
N LEU A 108 3.79 -4.27 6.69
CA LEU A 108 2.60 -5.04 6.34
C LEU A 108 2.75 -5.83 5.04
N LEU A 109 3.28 -5.19 3.99
CA LEU A 109 3.30 -5.76 2.64
C LEU A 109 4.45 -6.76 2.42
N ILE A 110 5.65 -6.46 2.91
CA ILE A 110 6.80 -7.37 2.79
C ILE A 110 6.55 -8.61 3.66
N THR A 111 5.98 -8.47 4.86
CA THR A 111 5.58 -9.62 5.67
C THR A 111 4.48 -10.45 4.99
N ALA A 112 3.47 -9.81 4.37
CA ALA A 112 2.47 -10.53 3.59
C ALA A 112 3.09 -11.31 2.42
N GLY A 113 3.97 -10.68 1.65
CA GLY A 113 4.65 -11.30 0.50
C GLY A 113 5.57 -12.44 0.90
N THR A 114 6.44 -12.24 1.89
CA THR A 114 7.36 -13.29 2.38
C THR A 114 6.60 -14.49 2.93
N MET A 115 5.51 -14.28 3.68
CA MET A 115 4.67 -15.35 4.19
C MET A 115 4.03 -16.18 3.06
N LEU A 116 3.61 -15.54 1.96
CA LEU A 116 3.10 -16.24 0.77
C LEU A 116 4.16 -17.10 0.12
N VAL A 117 5.38 -16.59 -0.05
CA VAL A 117 6.50 -17.34 -0.67
C VAL A 117 6.86 -18.56 0.18
N ILE A 118 7.06 -18.36 1.49
CA ILE A 118 7.46 -19.44 2.41
C ILE A 118 6.42 -20.54 2.42
N ARG A 119 5.15 -20.17 2.62
CA ARG A 119 4.08 -21.17 2.67
C ARG A 119 3.94 -21.87 1.32
N HIS A 120 4.05 -21.16 0.19
CA HIS A 120 3.88 -21.76 -1.14
C HIS A 120 4.96 -22.81 -1.40
N ARG A 121 6.20 -22.50 -1.02
CA ARG A 121 7.32 -23.45 -1.09
C ARG A 121 7.07 -24.68 -0.22
N HIS A 122 6.58 -24.49 1.01
CA HIS A 122 6.24 -25.60 1.91
C HIS A 122 5.14 -26.51 1.31
N TYR A 123 4.06 -25.93 0.77
CA TYR A 123 2.97 -26.66 0.11
C TYR A 123 3.48 -27.53 -1.05
N ILE A 124 4.31 -26.95 -1.91
CA ILE A 124 4.91 -27.68 -3.03
C ILE A 124 5.76 -28.84 -2.50
N GLN A 125 6.65 -28.60 -1.54
CA GLN A 125 7.59 -29.61 -1.07
C GLN A 125 6.97 -30.74 -0.23
N HIS A 126 5.93 -30.46 0.57
CA HIS A 126 5.46 -31.39 1.60
C HIS A 126 4.03 -31.90 1.40
N GLU A 127 3.19 -31.22 0.61
CA GLU A 127 1.80 -31.63 0.40
C GLU A 127 1.53 -32.09 -1.03
N LYS A 128 2.14 -31.43 -2.03
CA LYS A 128 1.91 -31.77 -3.44
C LYS A 128 2.60 -33.07 -3.89
N TYR A 129 3.72 -33.43 -3.26
CA TYR A 129 4.51 -34.63 -3.60
C TYR A 129 4.46 -35.74 -2.55
N LYS A 130 3.49 -35.71 -1.61
CA LYS A 130 3.19 -36.90 -0.81
C LYS A 130 2.59 -37.96 -1.75
N THR A 131 3.45 -38.84 -2.24
CA THR A 131 3.09 -40.04 -2.96
C THR A 131 2.07 -40.85 -2.16
N HIS A 132 0.97 -41.25 -2.81
CA HIS A 132 -0.05 -42.18 -2.32
C HIS A 132 0.51 -43.61 -2.13
N TYR A 133 1.56 -43.75 -1.34
CA TYR A 133 2.09 -45.06 -0.93
C TYR A 133 2.30 -45.05 0.59
N GLU A 134 1.19 -44.97 1.32
CA GLU A 134 1.04 -45.56 2.65
C GLU A 134 -0.23 -46.41 2.64
#